data_AF-A0A392RC94-F1
#
_entry.id   AF-A0A392RC94-F1
#
_cell.length_a   1.000
_cell.length_b   1.000
_cell.length_c   1.000
_cell.angle_alpha   90.00
_cell.angle_beta   90.00
_cell.angle_gamma   90.00
#
_symmetry.space_group_name_H-M   'P 1'
#
loop_
_entity.id
_entity.type
_entity.pdbx_description
1 polymer ?
#
loop_
_entity_poly.entity_id
_entity_poly.type
_entity_poly.pdbx_seq_one_letter_code
_entity_poly.pdbx_strand_id
1 'polypeptide(L)' 'MMIIHMLIEISRSVTAETKEGLFPSWFSRQEKKLLQTNSSIRFNLVVAKDGSGHFKTVQAALDAAAKRKYKT' A
#
# COMPACT_ATOMS: atom_id res chain seq x y z
N MET A 1 -16.66 -23.93 -34.75
CA MET A 1 -15.54 -23.13 -34.22
C MET A 1 -16.01 -21.81 -33.58
N MET A 2 -17.10 -21.81 -32.77
CA MET A 2 -17.64 -20.61 -32.11
C MET A 2 -17.59 -20.70 -30.58
N ILE A 3 -17.67 -21.92 -30.02
CA ILE A 3 -17.64 -22.15 -28.57
C ILE A 3 -16.23 -21.90 -27.98
N ILE A 4 -15.17 -22.23 -28.74
CA ILE A 4 -13.77 -22.04 -28.30
C ILE A 4 -13.39 -20.54 -28.31
N HIS A 5 -13.88 -19.76 -29.28
CA HIS A 5 -13.69 -18.31 -29.28
C HIS A 5 -14.46 -17.62 -28.13
N MET A 6 -15.69 -18.06 -27.85
CA MET A 6 -16.50 -17.49 -26.77
C MET A 6 -15.90 -17.73 -25.38
N LEU A 7 -15.29 -18.90 -25.15
CA LEU A 7 -14.64 -19.22 -23.86
C LEU A 7 -13.33 -18.44 -23.63
N ILE A 8 -12.64 -18.08 -24.71
CA ILE A 8 -11.44 -17.23 -24.69
C ILE A 8 -11.81 -15.76 -24.40
N GLU A 9 -12.92 -15.27 -24.92
CA GLU A 9 -13.42 -13.91 -24.64
C GLU A 9 -13.83 -13.75 -23.15
N ILE A 10 -14.51 -14.76 -22.60
CA ILE A 10 -14.95 -14.77 -21.18
C ILE A 10 -13.73 -14.83 -20.24
N SER A 11 -12.68 -15.57 -20.59
CA SER A 11 -11.46 -15.64 -19.77
C SER A 11 -10.67 -14.31 -19.75
N ARG A 12 -10.82 -13.46 -20.78
CA ARG A 12 -10.15 -12.14 -20.83
C ARG A 12 -10.91 -11.05 -20.09
N SER A 13 -12.23 -11.16 -19.94
CA SER A 13 -13.06 -10.13 -19.29
C SER A 13 -13.09 -10.19 -17.77
N VAL A 14 -12.66 -11.31 -17.16
CA VAL A 14 -12.65 -11.50 -15.69
C VAL A 14 -11.53 -10.71 -14.98
N THR A 15 -10.56 -10.14 -15.69
CA THR A 15 -9.43 -9.42 -15.06
C THR A 15 -9.35 -7.94 -15.44
N ALA A 16 -10.48 -7.30 -15.74
CA ALA A 16 -10.56 -5.85 -15.80
C ALA A 16 -10.95 -5.28 -14.42
N GLU A 17 -10.17 -5.63 -13.38
CA GLU A 17 -10.28 -4.96 -12.09
C GLU A 17 -9.82 -3.52 -12.26
N THR A 18 -10.80 -2.63 -12.41
CA THR A 18 -10.55 -1.19 -12.42
C THR A 18 -9.90 -0.87 -11.08
N LYS A 19 -8.72 -0.25 -11.11
CA LYS A 19 -7.86 0.05 -9.94
C LYS A 19 -8.50 0.99 -8.89
N GLU A 20 -9.80 1.19 -8.96
CA GLU A 20 -10.57 2.13 -8.14
C GLU A 20 -10.84 1.58 -6.73
N GLY A 21 -10.63 0.28 -6.48
CA GLY A 21 -10.77 -0.33 -5.16
C GLY A 21 -9.53 -0.30 -4.26
N LEU A 22 -8.38 0.20 -4.73
CA LEU A 22 -7.11 0.07 -4.02
C LEU A 22 -6.91 1.06 -2.86
N PHE A 23 -7.72 2.12 -2.80
CA PHE A 23 -7.59 3.15 -1.76
C PHE A 23 -8.95 3.51 -1.17
N PRO A 24 -9.04 3.67 0.16
CA PRO A 24 -10.28 4.08 0.82
C PRO A 24 -10.83 5.43 0.32
N SER A 25 -12.13 5.66 0.54
CA SER A 25 -12.82 6.89 0.12
C SER A 25 -12.32 8.16 0.82
N TRP A 26 -11.77 8.02 2.03
CA TRP A 26 -11.14 9.12 2.78
C TRP A 26 -9.75 9.51 2.27
N PHE A 27 -9.22 8.78 1.29
CA PHE A 27 -7.90 9.04 0.73
C PHE A 27 -8.01 9.99 -0.47
N SER A 28 -7.35 11.14 -0.42
CA SER A 28 -7.37 12.15 -1.48
C SER A 28 -6.57 11.70 -2.72
N ARG A 29 -6.80 12.34 -3.87
CA ARG A 29 -6.08 12.03 -5.12
C ARG A 29 -4.57 12.30 -4.99
N GLN A 30 -4.19 13.32 -4.24
CA GLN A 30 -2.80 13.71 -4.00
C GLN A 30 -2.08 12.65 -3.16
N GLU A 31 -2.71 12.15 -2.10
CA GLU A 31 -2.14 11.10 -1.26
C GLU A 31 -2.03 9.77 -2.01
N LYS A 32 -3.01 9.44 -2.87
CA LYS A 32 -2.92 8.30 -3.81
C LYS A 32 -1.69 8.43 -4.68
N LYS A 33 -1.50 9.60 -5.29
CA LYS A 33 -0.35 9.86 -6.16
C LYS A 33 0.98 9.73 -5.41
N LEU A 34 1.04 10.18 -4.15
CA LEU A 34 2.23 10.08 -3.30
C LEU A 34 2.59 8.62 -2.97
N LEU A 35 1.60 7.77 -2.65
CA LEU A 35 1.86 6.35 -2.36
C LEU A 35 2.12 5.52 -3.62
N GLN A 36 1.55 5.93 -4.76
CA GLN A 36 1.78 5.28 -6.06
C GLN A 36 3.10 5.67 -6.69
N THR A 37 3.76 6.73 -6.22
CA THR A 37 5.06 7.12 -6.77
C THR A 37 6.07 6.05 -6.38
N ASN A 38 6.65 5.37 -7.37
CA ASN A 38 7.66 4.34 -7.14
C ASN A 38 8.99 4.98 -6.72
N SER A 39 9.01 5.53 -5.51
CA SER A 39 10.19 6.06 -4.86
C SER A 39 10.62 5.10 -3.76
N SER A 40 11.92 4.88 -3.65
CA SER A 40 12.49 4.10 -2.55
C SER A 40 12.32 4.89 -1.25
N ILE A 41 11.19 4.68 -0.57
CA ILE A 41 10.90 5.32 0.71
C ILE A 41 11.77 4.66 1.78
N ARG A 42 12.71 5.42 2.34
CA ARG A 42 13.51 4.97 3.47
C ARG A 42 12.72 5.16 4.76
N PHE A 43 12.15 4.07 5.27
CA PHE A 43 11.48 4.07 6.56
C PHE A 43 12.47 4.39 7.68
N ASN A 44 12.09 5.28 8.59
CA ASN A 44 12.93 5.59 9.76
C ASN A 44 12.71 4.63 10.92
N LEU A 45 11.52 4.06 11.04
CA LEU A 45 11.12 3.10 12.06
C LEU A 45 10.18 2.08 11.40
N VAL A 46 10.22 0.84 11.88
CA VAL A 46 9.41 -0.28 11.38
C VAL A 46 8.77 -0.95 12.59
N VAL A 47 7.46 -1.18 12.53
CA VAL A 47 6.72 -1.85 13.58
C VAL A 47 6.26 -3.20 13.05
N ALA A 48 6.68 -4.27 13.71
CA ALA A 48 6.36 -5.63 13.30
C ALA A 48 6.10 -6.48 14.56
N LYS A 49 4.88 -7.02 14.67
CA LYS A 49 4.44 -7.77 15.86
C LYS A 49 5.23 -9.07 16.06
N ASP A 50 5.66 -9.67 14.96
CA ASP A 50 6.55 -10.82 14.85
C ASP A 50 8.00 -10.51 15.29
N GLY A 51 8.35 -9.24 15.48
CA GLY A 51 9.67 -8.81 15.93
C GLY A 51 10.71 -8.66 14.82
N SER A 52 10.30 -8.74 13.55
CA SER A 52 11.17 -8.47 12.40
C SER A 52 11.47 -6.98 12.19
N GLY A 53 10.83 -6.10 12.96
CA GLY A 53 10.98 -4.64 12.92
C GLY A 53 11.64 -4.06 14.17
N HIS A 54 11.78 -2.74 14.19
CA HIS A 54 12.35 -2.00 15.33
C HIS A 54 11.48 -2.06 16.59
N PHE A 55 10.15 -2.15 16.44
CA PHE A 55 9.21 -2.19 17.57
C PHE A 55 8.12 -3.24 17.35
N LYS A 56 7.57 -3.77 18.44
CA LYS A 56 6.44 -4.73 18.40
C LYS A 56 5.07 -4.06 18.51
N THR A 57 5.03 -2.83 19.00
CA THR A 57 3.80 -2.07 19.23
C THR A 57 3.89 -0.67 18.63
N VAL A 58 2.73 -0.15 18.21
CA VAL A 58 2.62 1.19 17.62
C VAL A 58 2.97 2.27 18.65
N GLN A 59 2.56 2.10 19.90
CA GLN A 59 2.83 3.07 20.97
C GLN A 59 4.35 3.26 21.18
N ALA A 60 5.12 2.17 21.23
CA ALA A 60 6.56 2.26 21.44
C ALA A 60 7.27 2.99 20.27
N ALA A 61 6.80 2.77 19.04
CA ALA A 61 7.32 3.47 17.88
C ALA A 61 6.93 4.96 17.90
N LEU A 62 5.73 5.30 18.36
CA LEU A 62 5.28 6.67 18.51
C LEU A 62 6.08 7.42 19.57
N ASP A 63 6.33 6.80 20.73
CA ASP A 63 7.14 7.38 21.80
C ASP A 63 8.59 7.61 21.34
N ALA A 64 9.14 6.68 20.55
CA ALA A 64 10.47 6.82 19.95
C ALA A 64 10.50 7.93 18.89
N ALA A 65 9.46 8.03 18.06
CA ALA A 65 9.33 9.09 17.06
C ALA A 65 9.21 10.47 17.73
N ALA A 66 8.41 10.59 18.80
CA ALA A 66 8.21 11.85 19.53
C ALA A 66 9.50 12.38 20.16
N LYS A 67 10.40 11.49 20.60
CA LYS A 67 11.72 11.86 21.13
C LYS A 67 12.69 12.34 20.06
N ARG A 68 12.41 12.06 18.79
CA ARG A 68 13.28 12.44 17.67
C ARG A 68 13.08 13.92 17.37
N LYS A 69 13.95 14.77 17.94
CA LYS A 69 14.00 16.18 17.55
C LYS A 69 14.43 16.29 16.09
N TYR A 70 13.63 16.97 15.28
CA TYR A 70 14.05 17.42 13.96
C TYR A 70 15.19 18.41 14.16
N LYS A 71 16.37 18.11 13.61
CA LYS A 71 17.47 19.07 13.53
C LYS A 71 17.06 20.10 12.48
N THR A 72 16.71 21.31 12.92
CA THR A 72 16.51 22.47 12.06
C THR A 72 17.83 22.86 11.40
#